data_AF-A0A2N6NVG1-F1
#
_entry.id   AF-A0A2N6NVG1-F1
#
_cell.length_a   1.000
_cell.length_b   1.000
_cell.length_c   1.000
_cell.angle_alpha   90.00
_cell.angle_beta   90.00
_cell.angle_gamma   90.00
#
_symmetry.space_group_name_H-M   'P 1'
#
loop_
_entity.id
_entity.type
_entity.pdbx_description
1 polymer ?
#
loop_
_entity_poly.entity_id
_entity_poly.type
_entity_poly.pdbx_seq_one_letter_code
_entity_poly.pdbx_strand_id
1 'polypeptide(L)'
;MNLPSDHPEFALPVQTLAKLKPARDLYYLLRSIPDLAKFRVAFLFIKAWASSRGIYGARFGLLSGIHITVLLVPICKQLATNPTAVSTTDILTTFFSHYADFEWETHVVLDPFYHKELRYHRTSREPFCLLGWHAPALNTAMAASTSTVKSIAAKFSKANSLLSQPGATWGAIIGPVGTAASGVRDFLQNFKNYLRIDARFWGSSPSNGRKFLSWLESRCVAVLADMTRKAPSLLPRLWPGRFIDRSNTDTVTGSEYQCFYLIGLAWNSEDGDRAKDDAKATKLVIDGLLNDFENRIRSDAKYYDADSCWMAASVVNTSDIASAVLDPGYLDDADAAFDDFEEDDVDSSSDEADEDEEPALDSSDDKAGSSHAKSRRAATRHVKLNVPTSVKPEDMGRFRPASNVLNRLRWDRALDADDFIVGFEDRFAGPQEKALAQWKTEQTDEEFIPQHRILYFKRRSDDRVVWERKTRIDRIFGSGVVAADGAVE
;
A
#
# COMPACT_ATOMS: atom_id res chain seq x y z
N MET A 1 24.56 9.87 -1.70
CA MET A 1 23.49 10.50 -0.90
C MET A 1 23.84 11.90 -0.34
N ASN A 2 25.13 12.24 -0.17
CA ASN A 2 25.55 13.51 0.44
C ASN A 2 25.59 14.71 -0.53
N LEU A 3 24.98 14.55 -1.71
CA LEU A 3 25.11 15.46 -2.83
C LEU A 3 23.83 16.31 -2.95
N PRO A 4 23.92 17.57 -3.43
CA PRO A 4 22.76 18.40 -3.72
C PRO A 4 21.73 17.73 -4.62
N SER A 5 20.47 18.18 -4.57
CA SER A 5 19.37 17.58 -5.34
C SER A 5 19.55 17.67 -6.86
N ASP A 6 20.27 18.69 -7.32
CA ASP A 6 20.62 19.03 -8.71
C ASP A 6 21.95 18.42 -9.18
N HIS A 7 22.60 17.60 -8.34
CA HIS A 7 23.88 16.98 -8.70
C HIS A 7 23.75 16.05 -9.92
N PRO A 8 24.72 16.03 -10.86
CA PRO A 8 24.66 15.20 -12.06
C PRO A 8 24.44 13.69 -11.83
N GLU A 9 24.91 13.16 -10.70
CA GLU A 9 24.65 11.76 -10.30
C GLU A 9 23.16 11.44 -10.09
N PHE A 10 22.32 12.46 -9.90
CA PHE A 10 20.87 12.33 -9.82
C PHE A 10 20.15 12.69 -11.12
N ALA A 11 20.87 12.89 -12.23
CA ALA A 11 20.29 12.96 -13.57
C ALA A 11 19.93 11.55 -14.08
N LEU A 12 19.08 10.86 -13.32
CA LEU A 12 18.66 9.48 -13.56
C LEU A 12 17.20 9.46 -14.05
N PRO A 13 16.76 8.37 -14.72
CA PRO A 13 15.35 8.20 -15.06
C PRO A 13 14.44 8.32 -13.83
N VAL A 14 13.24 8.87 -14.02
CA VAL A 14 12.24 9.12 -12.96
C VAL A 14 11.99 7.87 -12.10
N GLN A 15 11.83 6.70 -12.73
CA GLN A 15 11.62 5.42 -12.02
C GLN A 15 12.80 5.06 -11.11
N THR A 16 14.03 5.30 -11.55
CA THR A 16 15.23 5.06 -10.73
C THR A 16 15.30 6.05 -9.57
N LEU A 17 14.98 7.33 -9.82
CA LEU A 17 14.92 8.34 -8.78
C LEU A 17 13.83 8.06 -7.75
N ALA A 18 12.67 7.56 -8.17
CA ALA A 18 11.59 7.14 -7.27
C ALA A 18 12.08 6.07 -6.28
N LYS A 19 12.81 5.06 -6.77
CA LYS A 19 13.41 4.02 -5.91
C LYS A 19 14.49 4.55 -4.96
N LEU A 20 15.23 5.58 -5.35
CA LEU A 20 16.24 6.22 -4.51
C LEU A 20 15.67 7.24 -3.52
N LYS A 21 14.48 7.78 -3.80
CA LYS A 21 13.85 8.87 -3.04
C LYS A 21 13.71 8.54 -1.54
N PRO A 22 13.21 7.38 -1.09
CA PRO A 22 13.09 7.09 0.35
C PRO A 22 14.44 7.17 1.08
N ALA A 23 15.50 6.63 0.48
CA ALA A 23 16.83 6.65 1.07
C ALA A 23 17.44 8.06 1.10
N ARG A 24 17.15 8.89 0.08
CA ARG A 24 17.57 10.31 0.04
C ARG A 24 16.82 11.15 1.08
N ASP A 25 15.50 10.98 1.17
CA ASP A 25 14.65 11.65 2.16
C ASP A 25 15.13 11.29 3.58
N LEU A 26 15.32 10.00 3.86
CA LEU A 26 15.81 9.53 5.16
C LEU A 26 17.19 10.12 5.50
N TYR A 27 18.11 10.17 4.53
CA TYR A 27 19.43 10.75 4.72
C TYR A 27 19.37 12.22 5.13
N TYR A 28 18.52 13.01 4.47
CA TYR A 28 18.29 14.42 4.84
C TYR A 28 17.65 14.56 6.22
N LEU A 29 16.62 13.75 6.51
CA LEU A 29 15.87 13.80 7.76
C LEU A 29 16.76 13.53 8.97
N LEU A 30 17.57 12.47 8.93
CA LEU A 30 18.47 12.10 10.02
C LEU A 30 19.48 13.20 10.38
N ARG A 31 19.82 14.07 9.42
CA ARG A 31 20.78 15.16 9.61
C ARG A 31 20.15 16.49 9.98
N SER A 32 18.88 16.69 9.62
CA SER A 32 18.22 17.99 9.72
C SER A 32 17.23 18.09 10.88
N ILE A 33 16.76 16.95 11.42
CA ILE A 33 15.91 16.95 12.61
C ILE A 33 16.76 17.35 13.83
N PRO A 34 16.41 18.43 14.56
CA PRO A 34 17.25 18.97 15.64
C PRO A 34 17.47 18.01 16.81
N ASP A 35 16.45 17.23 17.17
CA ASP A 35 16.50 16.26 18.26
C ASP A 35 15.71 15.01 17.85
N LEU A 36 16.44 13.96 17.44
CA LEU A 36 15.84 12.70 17.00
C LEU A 36 15.14 11.95 18.13
N ALA A 37 15.56 12.11 19.38
CA ALA A 37 14.91 11.43 20.50
C ALA A 37 13.52 12.01 20.75
N LYS A 38 13.42 13.34 20.82
CA LYS A 38 12.12 14.02 20.97
C LYS A 38 11.22 13.78 19.77
N PHE A 39 11.78 13.84 18.55
CA PHE A 39 11.05 13.53 17.32
C PHE A 39 10.45 12.12 17.35
N ARG A 40 11.22 11.10 17.72
CA ARG A 40 10.74 9.71 17.79
C ARG A 40 9.60 9.54 18.78
N VAL A 41 9.70 10.15 19.96
CA VAL A 41 8.62 10.08 20.95
C VAL A 41 7.35 10.77 20.44
N ALA A 42 7.47 11.97 19.87
CA ALA A 42 6.32 12.68 19.28
C ALA A 42 5.70 11.90 18.11
N PHE A 43 6.53 11.35 17.22
CA PHE A 43 6.09 10.50 16.11
C PHE A 43 5.30 9.28 16.59
N LEU A 44 5.82 8.53 17.56
CA LEU A 44 5.16 7.35 18.11
C LEU A 44 3.84 7.71 18.81
N PHE A 45 3.81 8.85 19.52
CA PHE A 45 2.58 9.37 20.11
C PHE A 45 1.54 9.66 19.03
N ILE A 46 1.90 10.42 17.99
CA ILE A 46 0.99 10.80 16.90
C ILE A 46 0.52 9.56 16.13
N LYS A 47 1.40 8.58 15.89
CA LYS A 47 1.04 7.30 15.28
C LYS A 47 0.03 6.55 16.13
N ALA A 48 0.27 6.42 17.43
CA ALA A 48 -0.64 5.74 18.35
C ALA A 48 -2.00 6.44 18.43
N TRP A 49 -2.01 7.77 18.52
CA TRP A 49 -3.21 8.59 18.47
C TRP A 49 -3.96 8.44 17.14
N ALA A 50 -3.30 8.56 15.99
CA ALA A 50 -3.94 8.43 14.68
C ALA A 50 -4.55 7.03 14.49
N SER A 51 -3.85 6.00 14.96
CA SER A 51 -4.33 4.61 14.93
C SER A 51 -5.56 4.42 15.83
N SER A 52 -5.52 4.92 17.07
CA SER A 52 -6.66 4.79 18.00
C SER A 52 -7.90 5.55 17.55
N ARG A 53 -7.74 6.58 16.70
CA ARG A 53 -8.84 7.37 16.12
C ARG A 53 -9.31 6.89 14.75
N GLY A 54 -8.69 5.85 14.19
CA GLY A 54 -9.03 5.29 12.88
C GLY A 54 -8.73 6.27 11.75
N ILE A 55 -7.62 7.00 11.82
CA ILE A 55 -7.13 7.91 10.77
C ILE A 55 -5.70 7.59 10.34
N TYR A 56 -5.26 6.35 10.55
CA TYR A 56 -3.96 5.84 10.14
C TYR A 56 -4.15 4.64 9.18
N GLY A 57 -3.67 4.77 7.94
CA GLY A 57 -3.77 3.78 6.88
C GLY A 57 -3.66 4.41 5.49
N ALA A 58 -2.45 4.51 4.92
CA ALA A 58 -2.19 5.15 3.63
C ALA A 58 -3.08 4.63 2.50
N ARG A 59 -3.25 3.30 2.41
CA ARG A 59 -4.09 2.62 1.40
C ARG A 59 -5.55 3.09 1.39
N PHE A 60 -5.99 3.67 2.51
CA PHE A 60 -7.35 4.20 2.70
C PHE A 60 -7.41 5.73 2.57
N GLY A 61 -6.37 6.37 2.03
CA GLY A 61 -6.29 7.81 1.88
C GLY A 61 -6.16 8.57 3.21
N LEU A 62 -5.60 7.91 4.23
CA LEU A 62 -5.41 8.43 5.59
C LEU A 62 -3.92 8.64 5.92
N LEU A 63 -3.60 9.01 7.17
CA LEU A 63 -2.21 9.24 7.57
C LEU A 63 -1.37 7.96 7.54
N SER A 64 -0.07 8.12 7.37
CA SER A 64 0.93 7.06 7.40
C SER A 64 2.23 7.60 8.03
N GLY A 65 3.26 6.76 8.13
CA GLY A 65 4.55 7.19 8.67
C GLY A 65 5.14 8.39 7.92
N ILE A 66 5.10 8.40 6.58
CA ILE A 66 5.61 9.53 5.81
C ILE A 66 4.76 10.80 6.02
N HIS A 67 3.43 10.68 6.08
CA HIS A 67 2.55 11.82 6.35
C HIS A 67 2.80 12.44 7.72
N ILE A 68 2.93 11.62 8.78
CA ILE A 68 3.27 12.11 10.12
C ILE A 68 4.63 12.80 10.11
N THR A 69 5.61 12.25 9.37
CA THR A 69 6.95 12.84 9.24
C THR A 69 6.88 14.22 8.58
N VAL A 70 6.17 14.35 7.44
CA VAL A 70 5.99 15.63 6.74
C VAL A 70 5.29 16.68 7.62
N LEU A 71 4.31 16.27 8.42
CA LEU A 71 3.61 17.16 9.36
C LEU A 71 4.50 17.55 10.57
N LEU A 72 5.32 16.63 11.07
CA LEU A 72 6.07 16.84 12.32
C LEU A 72 7.40 17.57 12.12
N VAL A 73 8.09 17.33 11.02
CA VAL A 73 9.42 17.92 10.75
C VAL A 73 9.41 19.45 10.78
N PRO A 74 8.48 20.16 10.11
CA PRO A 74 8.42 21.62 10.14
C PRO A 74 8.23 22.16 11.57
N ILE A 75 7.37 21.51 12.37
CA ILE A 75 7.12 21.88 13.77
C ILE A 75 8.39 21.73 14.61
N CYS A 76 9.09 20.59 14.50
CA CYS A 76 10.33 20.36 15.25
C CYS A 76 11.42 21.37 14.87
N LYS A 77 11.57 21.68 13.57
CA LYS A 77 12.59 22.64 13.10
C LYS A 77 12.25 24.07 13.49
N GLN A 78 10.99 24.47 13.36
CA GLN A 78 10.52 25.80 13.77
C GLN A 78 10.67 26.00 15.27
N LEU A 79 10.30 25.02 16.10
CA LEU A 79 10.47 25.15 17.55
C LEU A 79 11.95 25.22 17.96
N ALA A 80 12.85 24.54 17.25
CA ALA A 80 14.27 24.58 17.54
C ALA A 80 14.95 25.93 17.25
N THR A 81 14.29 26.86 16.54
CA THR A 81 14.79 28.23 16.39
C THR A 81 14.49 29.09 17.62
N ASN A 82 13.61 28.63 18.52
CA ASN A 82 13.33 29.33 19.77
C ASN A 82 14.55 29.26 20.71
N PRO A 83 14.83 30.32 21.47
CA PRO A 83 15.95 30.37 22.41
C PRO A 83 15.75 29.49 23.65
N THR A 84 14.51 29.04 23.91
CA THR A 84 14.16 28.23 25.07
C THR A 84 14.27 26.72 24.77
N ALA A 85 14.58 25.94 25.79
CA ALA A 85 14.61 24.49 25.66
C ALA A 85 13.21 23.95 25.36
N VAL A 86 13.06 23.29 24.21
CA VAL A 86 11.80 22.70 23.74
C VAL A 86 11.66 21.27 24.27
N SER A 87 10.57 20.97 24.95
CA SER A 87 10.19 19.63 25.39
C SER A 87 9.36 18.88 24.35
N THR A 88 9.21 17.56 24.50
CA THR A 88 8.28 16.79 23.66
C THR A 88 6.83 17.22 23.84
N THR A 89 6.47 17.72 25.03
CA THR A 89 5.13 18.28 25.28
C THR A 89 4.89 19.50 24.40
N ASP A 90 5.85 20.42 24.31
CA ASP A 90 5.75 21.63 23.48
C ASP A 90 5.61 21.28 21.98
N ILE A 91 6.33 20.25 21.52
CA ILE A 91 6.21 19.74 20.15
C ILE A 91 4.78 19.23 19.90
N LEU A 92 4.25 18.38 20.79
CA LEU A 92 2.93 17.79 20.63
C LEU A 92 1.81 18.83 20.73
N THR A 93 1.86 19.74 21.71
CA THR A 93 0.84 20.79 21.86
C THR A 93 0.84 21.75 20.67
N THR A 94 2.03 22.14 20.19
CA THR A 94 2.18 22.99 18.99
C THR A 94 1.67 22.26 17.75
N PHE A 95 1.99 20.98 17.58
CA PHE A 95 1.52 20.16 16.47
C PHE A 95 0.00 20.10 16.40
N PHE A 96 -0.68 19.74 17.50
CA PHE A 96 -2.14 19.65 17.50
C PHE A 96 -2.82 21.01 17.38
N SER A 97 -2.26 22.06 17.99
CA SER A 97 -2.76 23.42 17.86
C SER A 97 -2.64 23.93 16.42
N HIS A 98 -1.47 23.78 15.80
CA HIS A 98 -1.22 24.23 14.44
C HIS A 98 -2.15 23.55 13.42
N TYR A 99 -2.32 22.23 13.52
CA TYR A 99 -3.12 21.45 12.56
C TYR A 99 -4.62 21.41 12.88
N ALA A 100 -5.07 21.95 14.01
CA ALA A 100 -6.48 22.06 14.34
C ALA A 100 -7.23 23.08 13.47
N ASP A 101 -6.55 24.17 13.12
CA ASP A 101 -7.10 25.31 12.36
C ASP A 101 -6.45 25.45 10.97
N PHE A 102 -5.67 24.45 10.55
CA PHE A 102 -4.99 24.47 9.25
C PHE A 102 -6.00 24.35 8.10
N GLU A 103 -5.93 25.27 7.14
CA GLU A 103 -6.83 25.30 6.00
C GLU A 103 -6.36 24.32 4.90
N TRP A 104 -6.72 23.04 5.08
CA TRP A 104 -6.27 21.94 4.22
C TRP A 104 -6.64 22.09 2.74
N GLU A 105 -7.71 22.80 2.41
CA GLU A 105 -8.20 22.98 1.03
C GLU A 105 -7.35 23.95 0.19
N THR A 106 -6.61 24.85 0.84
CA THR A 106 -5.82 25.89 0.17
C THR A 106 -4.33 25.76 0.45
N HIS A 107 -3.96 25.40 1.68
CA HIS A 107 -2.56 25.39 2.10
C HIS A 107 -1.86 24.05 1.86
N VAL A 108 -0.53 24.13 1.78
CA VAL A 108 0.37 23.00 1.55
C VAL A 108 1.29 22.85 2.75
N VAL A 109 1.49 21.62 3.22
CA VAL A 109 2.49 21.32 4.25
C VAL A 109 3.80 20.94 3.57
N LEU A 110 4.88 21.61 3.96
CA LEU A 110 6.22 21.35 3.46
C LEU A 110 7.26 21.68 4.53
N ASP A 111 8.49 21.22 4.33
CA ASP A 111 9.65 21.61 5.13
C ASP A 111 10.31 22.87 4.56
N PRO A 112 10.13 24.06 5.18
CA PRO A 112 10.65 25.31 4.64
C PRO A 112 12.17 25.41 4.69
N PHE A 113 12.84 24.56 5.47
CA PHE A 113 14.31 24.51 5.54
C PHE A 113 14.93 23.71 4.40
N TYR A 114 14.14 22.85 3.75
CA TYR A 114 14.54 22.12 2.55
C TYR A 114 14.10 22.85 1.29
N HIS A 115 12.82 23.22 1.23
CA HIS A 115 12.17 23.82 0.06
C HIS A 115 12.37 25.34 0.02
N LYS A 116 13.59 25.77 -0.33
CA LYS A 116 13.92 27.20 -0.44
C LYS A 116 13.32 27.86 -1.69
N GLU A 117 13.29 27.13 -2.81
CA GLU A 117 12.80 27.60 -4.10
C GLU A 117 11.88 26.54 -4.73
N LEU A 118 10.75 26.28 -4.09
CA LEU A 118 9.81 25.26 -4.55
C LEU A 118 8.90 25.79 -5.66
N ARG A 119 8.93 25.12 -6.81
CA ARG A 119 7.98 25.31 -7.92
C ARG A 119 6.96 24.17 -7.92
N TYR A 120 6.01 24.23 -7.00
CA TYR A 120 4.92 23.26 -6.91
C TYR A 120 3.59 23.97 -7.07
N HIS A 121 2.76 23.50 -8.00
CA HIS A 121 1.43 24.01 -8.27
C HIS A 121 0.41 22.97 -7.81
N ARG A 122 -0.31 23.31 -6.74
CA ARG A 122 -1.41 22.48 -6.25
C ARG A 122 -2.53 22.46 -7.27
N THR A 123 -3.08 21.27 -7.53
CA THR A 123 -4.28 21.11 -8.36
C THR A 123 -5.54 20.96 -7.49
N SER A 124 -6.72 21.22 -8.08
CA SER A 124 -8.01 21.01 -7.41
C SER A 124 -8.29 19.53 -7.09
N ARG A 125 -7.54 18.60 -7.71
CA ARG A 125 -7.62 17.16 -7.46
C ARG A 125 -6.83 16.71 -6.24
N GLU A 126 -6.07 17.60 -5.61
CA GLU A 126 -5.26 17.31 -4.43
C GLU A 126 -5.91 17.89 -3.17
N PRO A 127 -6.82 17.15 -2.49
CA PRO A 127 -7.45 17.61 -1.27
C PRO A 127 -6.46 17.66 -0.09
N PHE A 128 -5.33 16.95 -0.20
CA PHE A 128 -4.30 16.86 0.81
C PHE A 128 -2.92 17.02 0.16
N CYS A 129 -2.20 18.09 0.52
CA CYS A 129 -0.88 18.39 -0.04
C CYS A 129 0.17 18.30 1.06
N LEU A 130 0.79 17.12 1.19
CA LEU A 130 1.87 16.85 2.13
C LEU A 130 3.16 16.60 1.34
N LEU A 131 3.98 17.64 1.19
CA LEU A 131 5.17 17.57 0.36
C LEU A 131 6.35 16.94 1.09
N GLY A 132 6.86 15.84 0.52
CA GLY A 132 8.15 15.26 0.88
C GLY A 132 9.33 16.11 0.39
N TRP A 133 10.54 15.56 0.43
CA TRP A 133 11.76 16.32 0.18
C TRP A 133 12.25 16.19 -1.26
N HIS A 134 12.70 15.01 -1.67
CA HIS A 134 13.27 14.82 -3.01
C HIS A 134 12.19 14.46 -4.04
N ALA A 135 12.38 14.90 -5.29
CA ALA A 135 11.61 14.43 -6.45
C ALA A 135 12.05 13.01 -6.87
N PRO A 136 11.22 12.27 -7.64
CA PRO A 136 9.88 12.61 -8.17
C PRO A 136 8.75 12.47 -7.13
N ALA A 137 7.53 12.89 -7.48
CA ALA A 137 6.32 12.81 -6.66
C ALA A 137 6.46 13.46 -5.26
N LEU A 138 6.42 14.79 -5.23
CA LEU A 138 6.55 15.54 -3.99
C LEU A 138 5.37 15.34 -3.06
N ASN A 139 4.13 15.40 -3.58
CA ASN A 139 2.95 15.17 -2.76
C ASN A 139 2.86 13.68 -2.38
N THR A 140 3.03 13.41 -1.09
CA THR A 140 3.01 12.05 -0.54
C THR A 140 1.59 11.53 -0.31
N ALA A 141 0.58 12.41 -0.38
CA ALA A 141 -0.80 12.15 0.02
C ALA A 141 -1.77 11.99 -1.15
N MET A 142 -1.31 11.48 -2.30
CA MET A 142 -2.10 11.34 -3.54
C MET A 142 -3.36 10.48 -3.39
N ALA A 143 -3.37 9.53 -2.44
CA ALA A 143 -4.53 8.68 -2.17
C ALA A 143 -5.61 9.35 -1.31
N ALA A 144 -5.39 10.57 -0.80
CA ALA A 144 -6.37 11.23 0.05
C ALA A 144 -7.58 11.70 -0.75
N SER A 145 -8.77 11.60 -0.15
CA SER A 145 -10.01 12.17 -0.67
C SER A 145 -10.45 13.33 0.21
N THR A 146 -11.31 14.23 -0.30
CA THR A 146 -11.87 15.32 0.52
C THR A 146 -12.52 14.80 1.80
N SER A 147 -13.18 13.63 1.77
CA SER A 147 -13.79 13.05 2.97
C SER A 147 -12.77 12.58 4.01
N THR A 148 -11.66 11.98 3.57
CA THR A 148 -10.62 11.54 4.49
C THR A 148 -9.88 12.73 5.10
N VAL A 149 -9.65 13.79 4.32
CA VAL A 149 -9.06 15.05 4.83
C VAL A 149 -9.98 15.71 5.85
N LYS A 150 -11.28 15.84 5.58
CA LYS A 150 -12.27 16.34 6.56
C LYS A 150 -12.28 15.51 7.84
N SER A 151 -12.17 14.19 7.71
CA SER A 151 -12.07 13.28 8.87
C SER A 151 -10.80 13.52 9.69
N ILE A 152 -9.64 13.68 9.03
CA ILE A 152 -8.35 13.98 9.67
C ILE A 152 -8.41 15.34 10.39
N ALA A 153 -8.88 16.39 9.70
CA ALA A 153 -9.02 17.73 10.24
C ALA A 153 -9.88 17.74 11.51
N ALA A 154 -11.07 17.11 11.46
CA ALA A 154 -11.95 17.00 12.62
C ALA A 154 -11.31 16.28 13.81
N LYS A 155 -10.39 15.32 13.58
CA LYS A 155 -9.64 14.68 14.67
C LYS A 155 -8.57 15.61 15.24
N PHE A 156 -7.86 16.38 14.42
CA PHE A 156 -6.92 17.38 14.92
C PHE A 156 -7.62 18.43 15.78
N SER A 157 -8.73 19.01 15.31
CA SER A 157 -9.49 20.00 16.09
C SER A 157 -10.02 19.41 17.40
N LYS A 158 -10.52 18.17 17.39
CA LYS A 158 -10.93 17.47 18.62
C LYS A 158 -9.78 17.23 19.58
N ALA A 159 -8.60 16.84 19.09
CA ALA A 159 -7.43 16.61 19.92
C ALA A 159 -6.93 17.92 20.57
N ASN A 160 -6.91 19.02 19.82
CA ASN A 160 -6.56 20.34 20.34
C ASN A 160 -7.55 20.85 21.39
N SER A 161 -8.86 20.62 21.17
CA SER A 161 -9.90 20.94 22.15
C SER A 161 -9.69 20.16 23.46
N LEU A 162 -9.36 18.87 23.40
CA LEU A 162 -9.04 18.07 24.59
C LEU A 162 -7.77 18.54 25.28
N LEU A 163 -6.73 18.92 24.52
CA LEU A 163 -5.47 19.45 25.06
C LEU A 163 -5.64 20.78 25.79
N SER A 164 -6.61 21.60 25.35
CA SER A 164 -6.90 22.90 25.93
C SER A 164 -7.73 22.83 27.21
N GLN A 165 -8.24 21.65 27.59
CA GLN A 165 -9.00 21.47 28.83
C GLN A 165 -8.08 21.45 30.06
N PRO A 166 -8.48 22.08 31.18
CA PRO A 166 -7.73 21.99 32.44
C PRO A 166 -7.61 20.53 32.90
N GLY A 167 -6.37 20.09 33.22
CA GLY A 167 -6.12 18.73 33.67
C GLY A 167 -6.07 17.67 32.55
N ALA A 168 -5.94 18.09 31.28
CA ALA A 168 -5.76 17.18 30.17
C ALA A 168 -4.56 16.23 30.41
N THR A 169 -4.76 14.94 30.12
CA THR A 169 -3.72 13.91 30.21
C THR A 169 -3.47 13.28 28.85
N TRP A 170 -2.22 12.88 28.61
CA TRP A 170 -1.84 12.15 27.39
C TRP A 170 -2.65 10.87 27.18
N GLY A 171 -3.00 10.18 28.27
CA GLY A 171 -3.86 8.99 28.25
C GLY A 171 -5.28 9.30 27.76
N ALA A 172 -5.88 10.43 28.13
CA ALA A 172 -7.19 10.83 27.63
C ALA A 172 -7.18 11.19 26.13
N ILE A 173 -6.08 11.77 25.65
CA ILE A 173 -5.92 12.20 24.25
C ILE A 173 -5.73 11.01 23.32
N ILE A 174 -4.88 10.04 23.69
CA ILE A 174 -4.73 8.80 22.91
C ILE A 174 -5.97 7.90 23.08
N GLY A 175 -6.50 7.81 24.31
CA GLY A 175 -7.46 6.79 24.68
C GLY A 175 -6.83 5.38 24.74
N PRO A 176 -7.65 4.34 24.93
CA PRO A 176 -7.20 2.95 24.81
C PRO A 176 -6.58 2.68 23.42
N VAL A 177 -5.55 1.82 23.37
CA VAL A 177 -4.82 1.44 22.14
C VAL A 177 -5.04 -0.05 21.86
N GLY A 178 -4.85 -0.48 20.60
CA GLY A 178 -4.94 -1.89 20.20
C GLY A 178 -6.39 -2.39 20.01
N THR A 179 -6.63 -3.67 20.27
CA THR A 179 -7.97 -4.31 20.18
C THR A 179 -9.00 -3.70 21.14
N ALA A 180 -8.54 -3.03 22.19
CA ALA A 180 -9.38 -2.30 23.14
C ALA A 180 -9.63 -0.83 22.73
N ALA A 181 -9.17 -0.40 21.54
CA ALA A 181 -9.25 0.99 21.12
C ALA A 181 -10.68 1.55 21.19
N SER A 182 -10.88 2.54 22.06
CA SER A 182 -12.17 3.25 22.20
C SER A 182 -12.68 3.77 20.86
N GLY A 183 -11.79 4.14 19.94
CA GLY A 183 -12.18 4.68 18.66
C GLY A 183 -12.99 3.71 17.78
N VAL A 184 -12.77 2.40 17.88
CA VAL A 184 -13.57 1.40 17.13
C VAL A 184 -14.99 1.38 17.66
N ARG A 185 -15.14 1.29 18.99
CA ARG A 185 -16.45 1.32 19.65
C ARG A 185 -17.18 2.62 19.34
N ASP A 186 -16.49 3.76 19.48
CA ASP A 186 -17.04 5.06 19.15
C ASP A 186 -17.47 5.08 17.67
N PHE A 187 -16.67 4.55 16.76
CA PHE A 187 -17.00 4.48 15.34
C PHE A 187 -18.26 3.63 15.08
N LEU A 188 -18.39 2.44 15.68
CA LEU A 188 -19.53 1.54 15.51
C LEU A 188 -20.83 2.06 16.14
N GLN A 189 -20.76 3.06 17.03
CA GLN A 189 -21.92 3.63 17.70
C GLN A 189 -22.32 5.03 17.19
N ASN A 190 -21.42 5.72 16.48
CA ASN A 190 -21.59 7.12 16.12
C ASN A 190 -22.38 7.36 14.83
N PHE A 191 -22.73 6.33 14.08
CA PHE A 191 -23.53 6.46 12.86
C PHE A 191 -24.78 5.58 12.94
N LYS A 192 -25.87 6.02 12.30
CA LYS A 192 -27.13 5.26 12.21
C LYS A 192 -27.08 4.21 11.10
N ASN A 193 -26.41 4.57 10.00
CA ASN A 193 -26.25 3.74 8.81
C ASN A 193 -24.77 3.63 8.48
N TYR A 194 -24.39 2.47 7.96
CA TYR A 194 -23.06 2.17 7.48
C TYR A 194 -23.17 1.61 6.07
N LEU A 195 -22.17 1.89 5.25
CA LEU A 195 -21.90 1.14 4.05
C LEU A 195 -20.93 0.02 4.42
N ARG A 196 -21.36 -1.22 4.16
CA ARG A 196 -20.64 -2.46 4.46
C ARG A 196 -20.16 -3.06 3.15
N ILE A 197 -18.85 -3.25 3.02
CA ILE A 197 -18.22 -3.93 1.89
C ILE A 197 -17.79 -5.31 2.39
N ASP A 198 -18.59 -6.33 2.12
CA ASP A 198 -18.29 -7.72 2.45
C ASP A 198 -17.28 -8.30 1.46
N ALA A 199 -16.31 -9.05 1.98
CA ALA A 199 -15.33 -9.77 1.20
C ALA A 199 -15.21 -11.20 1.75
N ARG A 200 -15.24 -12.18 0.85
CA ARG A 200 -15.09 -13.59 1.15
C ARG A 200 -14.04 -14.20 0.24
N PHE A 201 -13.27 -15.13 0.78
CA PHE A 201 -12.22 -15.83 0.06
C PHE A 201 -12.15 -17.28 0.52
N TRP A 202 -12.30 -18.22 -0.40
CA TRP A 202 -12.22 -19.67 -0.14
C TRP A 202 -11.22 -20.38 -1.07
N GLY A 203 -10.33 -19.61 -1.72
CA GLY A 203 -9.30 -20.16 -2.58
C GLY A 203 -8.20 -20.91 -1.81
N SER A 204 -7.61 -21.91 -2.47
CA SER A 204 -6.57 -22.77 -1.88
C SER A 204 -5.26 -22.04 -1.54
N SER A 205 -5.05 -20.82 -2.05
CA SER A 205 -3.82 -20.05 -1.89
C SER A 205 -4.03 -18.80 -1.02
N PRO A 206 -3.52 -18.78 0.22
CA PRO A 206 -3.61 -17.60 1.09
C PRO A 206 -2.95 -16.34 0.52
N SER A 207 -1.97 -16.46 -0.37
CA SER A 207 -1.38 -15.30 -1.05
C SER A 207 -2.34 -14.63 -2.03
N ASN A 208 -3.19 -15.40 -2.71
CA ASN A 208 -4.21 -14.86 -3.60
C ASN A 208 -5.28 -14.10 -2.81
N GLY A 209 -5.68 -14.62 -1.65
CA GLY A 209 -6.58 -13.93 -0.73
C GLY A 209 -6.01 -12.60 -0.26
N ARG A 210 -4.73 -12.58 0.16
CA ARG A 210 -4.04 -11.32 0.52
C ARG A 210 -3.99 -10.34 -0.65
N LYS A 211 -3.65 -10.79 -1.85
CA LYS A 211 -3.60 -9.95 -3.06
C LYS A 211 -4.97 -9.33 -3.37
N PHE A 212 -6.03 -10.13 -3.34
CA PHE A 212 -7.41 -9.67 -3.53
C PHE A 212 -7.82 -8.64 -2.48
N LEU A 213 -7.58 -8.92 -1.19
CA LEU A 213 -7.95 -8.02 -0.10
C LEU A 213 -7.17 -6.70 -0.16
N SER A 214 -5.85 -6.73 -0.36
CA SER A 214 -5.03 -5.51 -0.48
C SER A 214 -5.44 -4.65 -1.67
N TRP A 215 -5.79 -5.27 -2.80
CA TRP A 215 -6.33 -4.56 -3.94
C TRP A 215 -7.71 -3.97 -3.67
N LEU A 216 -8.63 -4.72 -3.03
CA LEU A 216 -9.95 -4.20 -2.66
C LEU A 216 -9.86 -3.00 -1.71
N GLU A 217 -8.92 -3.05 -0.75
CA GLU A 217 -8.65 -1.95 0.18
C GLU A 217 -8.22 -0.67 -0.54
N SER A 218 -7.35 -0.75 -1.55
CA SER A 218 -6.93 0.41 -2.33
C SER A 218 -8.08 1.05 -3.12
N ARG A 219 -9.12 0.27 -3.45
CA ARG A 219 -10.32 0.76 -4.15
C ARG A 219 -11.38 1.36 -3.21
N CYS A 220 -11.28 1.18 -1.89
CA CYS A 220 -12.21 1.79 -0.93
C CYS A 220 -12.21 3.33 -1.00
N VAL A 221 -11.07 3.94 -1.31
CA VAL A 221 -10.96 5.40 -1.49
C VAL A 221 -11.79 5.88 -2.68
N ALA A 222 -11.86 5.10 -3.76
CA ALA A 222 -12.65 5.46 -4.93
C ALA A 222 -14.14 5.58 -4.60
N VAL A 223 -14.66 4.72 -3.71
CA VAL A 223 -16.03 4.81 -3.19
C VAL A 223 -16.23 6.13 -2.44
N LEU A 224 -15.29 6.52 -1.57
CA LEU A 224 -15.37 7.79 -0.84
C LEU A 224 -15.38 9.01 -1.78
N ALA A 225 -14.57 8.97 -2.83
CA ALA A 225 -14.51 10.02 -3.84
C ALA A 225 -15.82 10.10 -4.66
N ASP A 226 -16.33 8.95 -5.12
CA ASP A 226 -17.61 8.87 -5.84
C ASP A 226 -18.78 9.35 -4.97
N MET A 227 -18.77 9.03 -3.67
CA MET A 227 -19.80 9.49 -2.72
C MET A 227 -19.74 10.99 -2.49
N THR A 228 -18.54 11.55 -2.31
CA THR A 228 -18.36 13.00 -2.15
C THR A 228 -18.88 13.77 -3.37
N ARG A 229 -18.74 13.19 -4.56
CA ARG A 229 -19.18 13.79 -5.83
C ARG A 229 -20.68 13.61 -6.10
N LYS A 230 -21.22 12.40 -5.91
CA LYS A 230 -22.61 12.07 -6.27
C LYS A 230 -23.61 12.32 -5.12
N ALA A 231 -23.15 12.28 -3.87
CA ALA A 231 -23.98 12.43 -2.66
C ALA A 231 -23.34 13.41 -1.65
N PRO A 232 -23.17 14.69 -2.00
CA PRO A 232 -22.45 15.68 -1.18
C PRO A 232 -23.13 16.00 0.16
N SER A 233 -24.42 15.67 0.31
CA SER A 233 -25.16 15.80 1.57
C SER A 233 -24.71 14.80 2.64
N LEU A 234 -23.94 13.77 2.26
CA LEU A 234 -23.36 12.78 3.15
C LEU A 234 -21.85 12.99 3.32
N LEU A 235 -21.39 12.78 4.55
CA LEU A 235 -19.99 12.74 4.91
C LEU A 235 -19.60 11.28 5.25
N PRO A 236 -19.00 10.54 4.30
CA PRO A 236 -18.62 9.16 4.52
C PRO A 236 -17.34 9.04 5.34
N ARG A 237 -17.36 8.32 6.46
CA ARG A 237 -16.18 8.05 7.29
C ARG A 237 -15.80 6.58 7.24
N LEU A 238 -14.70 6.25 6.57
CA LEU A 238 -14.13 4.91 6.57
C LEU A 238 -13.36 4.64 7.88
N TRP A 239 -13.43 3.40 8.37
CA TRP A 239 -12.48 2.90 9.37
C TRP A 239 -11.37 2.07 8.69
N PRO A 240 -10.08 2.37 8.90
CA PRO A 240 -8.98 1.68 8.24
C PRO A 240 -8.69 0.35 8.93
N GLY A 241 -9.56 -0.64 8.70
CA GLY A 241 -9.39 -1.97 9.27
C GLY A 241 -10.46 -2.94 8.80
N ARG A 242 -10.09 -4.22 8.79
CA ARG A 242 -11.01 -5.32 8.51
C ARG A 242 -11.83 -5.63 9.75
N PHE A 243 -13.12 -5.77 9.56
CA PHE A 243 -14.03 -6.27 10.57
C PHE A 243 -14.40 -7.72 10.27
N ILE A 244 -14.64 -8.46 11.33
CA ILE A 244 -15.23 -9.80 11.29
C ILE A 244 -16.40 -9.84 12.27
N ASP A 245 -17.33 -10.74 12.02
CA ASP A 245 -18.40 -11.01 12.98
C ASP A 245 -17.85 -11.85 14.13
N ARG A 246 -18.14 -11.44 15.37
CA ARG A 246 -17.68 -12.15 16.58
C ARG A 246 -18.11 -13.62 16.61
N SER A 247 -19.19 -14.00 15.94
CA SER A 247 -19.58 -15.41 15.81
C SER A 247 -18.58 -16.25 15.03
N ASN A 248 -17.84 -15.64 14.10
CA ASN A 248 -16.91 -16.33 13.21
C ASN A 248 -15.54 -16.57 13.86
N THR A 249 -15.22 -15.91 14.98
CA THR A 249 -13.98 -16.18 15.73
C THR A 249 -13.99 -17.55 16.41
N ASP A 250 -15.17 -18.09 16.70
CA ASP A 250 -15.34 -19.33 17.47
C ASP A 250 -15.48 -20.57 16.57
N THR A 251 -15.70 -20.39 15.26
CA THR A 251 -15.98 -21.46 14.28
C THR A 251 -14.86 -21.67 13.25
N VAL A 252 -13.58 -21.55 13.66
CA VAL A 252 -12.40 -21.75 12.78
C VAL A 252 -12.25 -23.24 12.41
N THR A 253 -13.16 -23.73 11.57
CA THR A 253 -13.14 -25.09 11.02
C THR A 253 -13.38 -25.14 9.51
N GLY A 254 -13.32 -24.03 8.77
CA GLY A 254 -13.61 -24.04 7.33
C GLY A 254 -12.66 -23.19 6.50
N SER A 255 -12.36 -23.66 5.30
CA SER A 255 -11.49 -23.09 4.25
C SER A 255 -11.84 -21.68 3.74
N GLU A 256 -12.77 -20.98 4.36
CA GLU A 256 -13.30 -19.70 3.91
C GLU A 256 -12.98 -18.59 4.92
N TYR A 257 -12.28 -17.55 4.45
CA TYR A 257 -12.06 -16.32 5.18
C TYR A 257 -13.13 -15.30 4.80
N GLN A 258 -13.83 -14.76 5.81
CA GLN A 258 -14.86 -13.73 5.64
C GLN A 258 -14.50 -12.50 6.47
N CYS A 259 -14.47 -11.34 5.83
CA CYS A 259 -14.31 -10.06 6.48
C CYS A 259 -15.20 -9.00 5.81
N PHE A 260 -15.27 -7.81 6.40
CA PHE A 260 -15.92 -6.67 5.79
C PHE A 260 -15.26 -5.35 6.19
N TYR A 261 -15.48 -4.33 5.38
CA TYR A 261 -15.06 -2.95 5.64
C TYR A 261 -16.29 -2.08 5.91
N LEU A 262 -16.12 -1.05 6.76
CA LEU A 262 -17.22 -0.19 7.18
C LEU A 262 -16.93 1.27 6.89
N ILE A 263 -17.91 1.93 6.28
CA ILE A 263 -17.95 3.38 6.06
C ILE A 263 -19.19 3.93 6.77
N GLY A 264 -19.00 4.67 7.85
CA GLY A 264 -20.08 5.34 8.57
C GLY A 264 -20.65 6.50 7.76
N LEU A 265 -21.98 6.63 7.74
CA LEU A 265 -22.68 7.67 6.98
C LEU A 265 -23.24 8.73 7.92
N ALA A 266 -22.68 9.95 7.86
CA ALA A 266 -23.22 11.11 8.55
C ALA A 266 -23.82 12.10 7.55
N TRP A 267 -24.87 12.81 7.97
CA TRP A 267 -25.41 13.94 7.20
C TRP A 267 -24.53 15.17 7.43
N ASN A 268 -24.23 15.91 6.38
CA ASN A 268 -23.54 17.19 6.52
C ASN A 268 -24.44 18.17 7.29
N SER A 269 -23.96 18.69 8.41
CA SER A 269 -24.75 19.53 9.34
C SER A 269 -25.16 20.88 8.75
N GLU A 270 -24.55 21.29 7.65
CA GLU A 270 -24.87 22.52 6.92
C GLU A 270 -26.22 22.45 6.19
N ASP A 271 -26.78 21.25 5.97
CA ASP A 271 -28.01 21.00 5.18
C ASP A 271 -29.21 20.52 6.03
N GLY A 272 -29.15 20.72 7.35
CA GLY A 272 -29.98 20.05 8.36
C GLY A 272 -31.52 20.13 8.20
N ASP A 273 -32.05 21.13 7.47
CA ASP A 273 -33.50 21.34 7.34
C ASP A 273 -34.13 20.78 6.04
N ARG A 274 -33.35 20.29 5.07
CA ARG A 274 -33.87 19.71 3.79
C ARG A 274 -33.85 18.18 3.73
N ALA A 275 -33.30 17.52 4.75
CA ALA A 275 -32.76 16.15 4.65
C ALA A 275 -33.76 14.98 4.56
N LYS A 276 -35.05 15.15 4.89
CA LYS A 276 -35.99 14.00 4.94
C LYS A 276 -36.55 13.58 3.58
N ASP A 277 -36.89 14.53 2.71
CA ASP A 277 -37.37 14.21 1.36
C ASP A 277 -36.22 13.82 0.44
N ASP A 278 -35.02 14.37 0.66
CA ASP A 278 -33.80 14.00 -0.05
C ASP A 278 -33.26 12.62 0.35
N ALA A 279 -33.58 12.08 1.54
CA ALA A 279 -33.02 10.81 2.00
C ALA A 279 -33.33 9.61 1.09
N LYS A 280 -34.52 9.56 0.47
CA LYS A 280 -34.87 8.51 -0.48
C LYS A 280 -34.09 8.65 -1.79
N ALA A 281 -33.96 9.88 -2.29
CA ALA A 281 -33.18 10.18 -3.49
C ALA A 281 -31.69 9.89 -3.27
N THR A 282 -31.12 10.32 -2.14
CA THR A 282 -29.74 10.02 -1.76
C THR A 282 -29.52 8.52 -1.61
N LYS A 283 -30.47 7.77 -1.05
CA LYS A 283 -30.39 6.30 -0.99
C LYS A 283 -30.31 5.67 -2.38
N LEU A 284 -31.16 6.08 -3.32
CA LEU A 284 -31.12 5.60 -4.71
C LEU A 284 -29.77 5.89 -5.38
N VAL A 285 -29.20 7.07 -5.13
CA VAL A 285 -27.87 7.45 -5.62
C VAL A 285 -26.78 6.55 -5.04
N ILE A 286 -26.83 6.25 -3.74
CA ILE A 286 -25.89 5.33 -3.09
C ILE A 286 -26.03 3.92 -3.66
N ASP A 287 -27.25 3.41 -3.79
CA ASP A 287 -27.49 2.06 -4.33
C ASP A 287 -26.94 1.93 -5.75
N GLY A 288 -27.13 2.95 -6.60
CA GLY A 288 -26.52 3.00 -7.93
C GLY A 288 -24.99 3.03 -7.90
N LEU A 289 -24.40 3.84 -7.02
CA LEU A 289 -22.95 3.92 -6.82
C LEU A 289 -22.37 2.57 -6.36
N LEU A 290 -23.04 1.89 -5.44
CA LEU A 290 -22.62 0.58 -4.93
C LEU A 290 -22.66 -0.48 -6.03
N ASN A 291 -23.70 -0.49 -6.86
CA ASN A 291 -23.77 -1.38 -8.02
C ASN A 291 -22.64 -1.09 -9.02
N ASP A 292 -22.36 0.19 -9.32
CA ASP A 292 -21.23 0.57 -10.19
C ASP A 292 -19.89 0.09 -9.62
N PHE A 293 -19.71 0.22 -8.30
CA PHE A 293 -18.50 -0.22 -7.61
C PHE A 293 -18.36 -1.75 -7.63
N GLU A 294 -19.42 -2.49 -7.30
CA GLU A 294 -19.43 -3.96 -7.38
C GLU A 294 -19.07 -4.44 -8.78
N ASN A 295 -19.69 -3.87 -9.82
CA ASN A 295 -19.42 -4.24 -11.20
C ASN A 295 -17.96 -3.99 -11.58
N ARG A 296 -17.41 -2.83 -11.18
CA ARG A 296 -16.01 -2.48 -11.43
C ARG A 296 -15.05 -3.49 -10.81
N ILE A 297 -15.27 -3.83 -9.54
CA ILE A 297 -14.43 -4.80 -8.82
C ILE A 297 -14.58 -6.21 -9.42
N ARG A 298 -15.81 -6.70 -9.62
CA ARG A 298 -16.03 -8.05 -10.15
C ARG A 298 -15.57 -8.22 -11.61
N SER A 299 -15.43 -7.14 -12.36
CA SER A 299 -14.93 -7.15 -13.75
C SER A 299 -13.41 -7.26 -13.88
N ASP A 300 -12.66 -7.00 -12.80
CA ASP A 300 -11.19 -7.01 -12.82
C ASP A 300 -10.65 -8.44 -12.61
N ALA A 301 -10.53 -9.18 -13.72
CA ALA A 301 -10.06 -10.58 -13.71
C ALA A 301 -8.60 -10.76 -13.22
N LYS A 302 -7.83 -9.67 -13.03
CA LYS A 302 -6.46 -9.74 -12.50
C LYS A 302 -6.45 -9.99 -10.99
N TYR A 303 -7.46 -9.48 -10.29
CA TYR A 303 -7.54 -9.50 -8.83
C TYR A 303 -8.79 -10.20 -8.30
N TYR A 304 -9.84 -10.30 -9.12
CA TYR A 304 -11.10 -10.94 -8.78
C TYR A 304 -11.26 -12.25 -9.55
N ASP A 305 -11.39 -13.35 -8.81
CA ASP A 305 -11.68 -14.69 -9.33
C ASP A 305 -12.97 -15.21 -8.67
N ALA A 306 -14.06 -15.28 -9.45
CA ALA A 306 -15.37 -15.67 -8.95
C ALA A 306 -15.43 -17.10 -8.37
N ASP A 307 -14.47 -17.96 -8.75
CA ASP A 307 -14.39 -19.34 -8.26
C ASP A 307 -13.72 -19.43 -6.88
N SER A 308 -13.05 -18.36 -6.43
CA SER A 308 -12.27 -18.36 -5.18
C SER A 308 -12.49 -17.14 -4.27
N CYS A 309 -13.20 -16.12 -4.73
CA CYS A 309 -13.55 -14.94 -3.94
C CYS A 309 -14.91 -14.34 -4.30
N TRP A 310 -15.46 -13.57 -3.36
CA TRP A 310 -16.71 -12.84 -3.53
C TRP A 310 -16.64 -11.50 -2.81
N MET A 311 -17.26 -10.48 -3.40
CA MET A 311 -17.40 -9.15 -2.81
C MET A 311 -18.80 -8.62 -3.05
N ALA A 312 -19.41 -7.97 -2.06
CA ALA A 312 -20.60 -7.14 -2.23
C ALA A 312 -20.54 -5.89 -1.35
N ALA A 313 -21.24 -4.83 -1.75
CA ALA A 313 -21.33 -3.59 -1.03
C ALA A 313 -22.81 -3.23 -0.80
N SER A 314 -23.17 -2.99 0.45
CA SER A 314 -24.56 -2.72 0.84
C SER A 314 -24.65 -1.66 1.93
N VAL A 315 -25.84 -1.06 2.09
CA VAL A 315 -26.13 -0.16 3.22
C VAL A 315 -26.82 -0.96 4.32
N VAL A 316 -26.26 -0.88 5.52
CA VAL A 316 -26.72 -1.60 6.72
C VAL A 316 -26.96 -0.64 7.88
N ASN A 317 -27.80 -1.03 8.83
CA ASN A 317 -28.05 -0.26 10.04
C ASN A 317 -27.02 -0.61 11.13
N THR A 318 -26.92 0.23 12.16
CA THR A 318 -26.10 -0.04 13.36
C THR A 318 -26.38 -1.40 14.00
N SER A 319 -27.63 -1.87 13.98
CA SER A 319 -28.02 -3.18 14.52
C SER A 319 -27.34 -4.35 13.81
N ASP A 320 -27.12 -4.22 12.51
CA ASP A 320 -26.65 -5.29 11.63
C ASP A 320 -25.13 -5.51 11.75
N ILE A 321 -24.44 -4.58 12.44
CA ILE A 321 -23.00 -4.63 12.71
C ILE A 321 -22.70 -4.69 14.22
N ALA A 322 -23.69 -5.00 15.06
CA ALA A 322 -23.51 -5.02 16.51
C ALA A 322 -22.47 -6.06 16.98
N SER A 323 -22.28 -7.14 16.21
CA SER A 323 -21.26 -8.17 16.40
C SER A 323 -19.90 -7.84 15.81
N ALA A 324 -19.76 -6.72 15.10
CA ALA A 324 -18.53 -6.39 14.40
C ALA A 324 -17.38 -6.14 15.39
N VAL A 325 -16.28 -6.85 15.19
CA VAL A 325 -15.02 -6.64 15.88
C VAL A 325 -13.90 -6.49 14.86
N LEU A 326 -12.85 -5.75 15.20
CA LEU A 326 -11.67 -5.74 14.35
C LEU A 326 -11.07 -7.14 14.30
N ASP A 327 -10.67 -7.54 13.10
CA ASP A 327 -9.95 -8.78 12.89
C ASP A 327 -8.64 -8.75 13.70
N PRO A 328 -8.43 -9.66 14.67
CA PRO A 328 -7.18 -9.71 15.44
C PRO A 328 -5.96 -9.94 14.54
N GLY A 329 -6.12 -10.67 13.42
CA GLY A 329 -5.05 -10.88 12.44
C GLY A 329 -4.68 -9.62 11.64
N TYR A 330 -5.51 -8.56 11.69
CA TYR A 330 -5.17 -7.26 11.11
C TYR A 330 -4.16 -6.47 11.96
N LEU A 331 -4.10 -6.74 13.27
CA LEU A 331 -3.27 -5.96 14.20
C LEU A 331 -1.88 -6.55 14.42
N ASP A 332 -1.67 -7.84 14.14
CA ASP A 332 -0.44 -8.56 14.56
C ASP A 332 0.47 -9.08 13.43
N ASP A 333 0.11 -9.01 12.15
CA ASP A 333 1.01 -9.50 11.07
C ASP A 333 1.87 -8.38 10.43
N ALA A 334 3.05 -8.21 11.03
CA ALA A 334 4.37 -8.20 10.38
C ALA A 334 4.79 -7.16 9.31
N ASP A 335 3.92 -6.36 8.70
CA ASP A 335 4.31 -5.41 7.62
C ASP A 335 4.06 -3.92 7.96
N ALA A 336 4.12 -3.56 9.25
CA ALA A 336 4.30 -2.16 9.65
C ALA A 336 5.75 -1.67 9.46
N ALA A 337 6.65 -2.56 9.03
CA ALA A 337 7.99 -2.27 8.55
C ALA A 337 8.01 -2.62 7.06
N PHE A 338 8.21 -1.63 6.19
CA PHE A 338 8.19 -1.82 4.73
C PHE A 338 6.81 -2.19 4.18
N ASP A 339 5.96 -1.18 3.99
CA ASP A 339 5.01 -1.18 2.87
C ASP A 339 5.89 -1.32 1.62
N ASP A 340 6.15 -2.57 1.22
CA ASP A 340 6.82 -2.92 -0.01
C ASP A 340 5.88 -2.46 -1.12
N PHE A 341 6.09 -1.21 -1.54
CA PHE A 341 5.70 -0.74 -2.84
C PHE A 341 6.44 -1.61 -3.86
N GLU A 342 5.95 -2.83 -4.13
CA GLU A 342 5.93 -3.30 -5.51
C GLU A 342 5.00 -2.33 -6.27
N GLU A 343 5.60 -1.20 -6.62
CA GLU A 343 5.09 -0.12 -7.47
C GLU A 343 4.90 -0.60 -8.93
N ASP A 344 4.88 -1.92 -9.16
CA ASP A 344 4.73 -2.51 -10.49
C ASP A 344 3.25 -2.58 -10.92
N ASP A 345 2.29 -2.28 -10.02
CA ASP A 345 0.86 -2.48 -10.29
C ASP A 345 -0.08 -1.36 -9.81
N VAL A 346 0.45 -0.19 -9.42
CA VAL A 346 -0.34 1.04 -9.56
C VAL A 346 -0.40 1.34 -11.05
N ASP A 347 -1.42 0.80 -11.70
CA ASP A 347 -1.94 1.38 -12.93
C ASP A 347 -2.09 2.87 -12.65
N SER A 348 -1.14 3.62 -13.19
CA SER A 348 -1.21 5.04 -13.42
C SER A 348 -2.45 5.27 -14.27
N SER A 349 -3.62 5.36 -13.64
CA SER A 349 -4.83 5.88 -14.27
C SER A 349 -4.73 7.40 -14.45
N SER A 350 -3.53 7.89 -14.76
CA SER A 350 -3.22 9.24 -15.21
C SER A 350 -2.61 9.24 -16.62
N ASP A 351 -2.89 8.23 -17.43
CA ASP A 351 -3.03 8.47 -18.86
C ASP A 351 -4.36 9.23 -19.02
N GLU A 352 -4.32 10.40 -19.67
CA GLU A 352 -5.35 11.47 -19.74
C GLU A 352 -5.17 12.62 -18.72
N ALA A 353 -3.99 13.26 -18.72
CA ALA A 353 -3.86 14.68 -18.43
C ALA A 353 -2.59 15.27 -19.08
N ASP A 354 -2.79 15.82 -20.28
CA ASP A 354 -2.11 16.98 -20.86
C ASP A 354 -0.57 16.96 -20.96
N GLU A 355 -0.11 16.47 -22.13
CA GLU A 355 1.04 17.06 -22.81
C GLU A 355 0.68 18.52 -23.14
N ASP A 356 1.20 19.48 -22.38
CA ASP A 356 1.59 20.83 -22.83
C ASP A 356 1.81 21.71 -21.58
N GLU A 357 3.08 22.02 -21.28
CA GLU A 357 3.56 23.33 -20.77
C GLU A 357 4.98 23.19 -20.20
N GLU A 358 5.98 23.28 -21.07
CA GLU A 358 7.34 23.70 -20.70
C GLU A 358 7.41 25.24 -20.81
N PRO A 359 7.81 25.98 -19.76
CA PRO A 359 8.02 27.42 -19.90
C PRO A 359 9.33 27.68 -20.65
N ALA A 360 9.20 28.40 -21.76
CA ALA A 360 10.28 28.84 -22.62
C ALA A 360 11.37 29.63 -21.84
N LEU A 361 12.63 29.24 -22.04
CA LEU A 361 13.79 30.10 -21.79
C LEU A 361 14.27 30.63 -23.14
N ASP A 362 14.21 31.95 -23.27
CA ASP A 362 14.69 32.76 -24.38
C ASP A 362 16.23 32.83 -24.39
N SER A 363 16.84 32.50 -25.53
CA SER A 363 18.01 33.22 -26.03
C SER A 363 18.19 33.01 -27.54
N SER A 364 18.16 34.12 -28.26
CA SER A 364 18.42 34.33 -29.69
C SER A 364 19.80 33.88 -30.18
N ASP A 365 19.90 33.23 -31.35
CA ASP A 365 20.34 33.87 -32.61
C ASP A 365 20.51 32.90 -33.81
N ASP A 366 19.94 33.36 -34.93
CA ASP A 366 20.31 33.25 -36.36
C ASP A 366 20.60 31.94 -37.13
N LYS A 367 19.60 31.63 -37.97
CA LYS A 367 19.59 31.43 -39.45
C LYS A 367 20.43 30.36 -40.17
N ALA A 368 19.64 29.50 -40.84
CA ALA A 368 19.60 29.18 -42.28
C ALA A 368 20.19 27.85 -42.77
N GLY A 369 19.36 27.06 -43.48
CA GLY A 369 19.81 26.14 -44.53
C GLY A 369 19.14 24.76 -44.63
N SER A 370 17.99 24.70 -45.33
CA SER A 370 17.44 23.60 -46.16
C SER A 370 18.12 22.21 -46.20
N SER A 371 17.35 21.12 -45.99
CA SER A 371 16.87 20.21 -47.06
C SER A 371 16.36 18.84 -46.54
N HIS A 372 15.53 18.21 -47.38
CA HIS A 372 14.76 16.97 -47.24
C HIS A 372 15.44 15.73 -46.61
N ALA A 373 14.65 14.95 -45.83
CA ALA A 373 14.38 13.53 -46.12
C ALA A 373 13.29 12.93 -45.19
N LYS A 374 12.32 12.23 -45.80
CA LYS A 374 11.35 11.35 -45.12
C LYS A 374 12.06 10.15 -44.52
N SER A 375 11.80 9.80 -43.26
CA SER A 375 12.09 8.46 -42.73
C SER A 375 11.00 7.98 -41.78
N ARG A 376 10.65 6.70 -41.94
CA ARG A 376 9.52 5.98 -41.37
C ARG A 376 9.76 5.66 -39.90
N ARG A 377 8.72 5.81 -39.08
CA ARG A 377 8.64 5.26 -37.71
C ARG A 377 8.89 3.75 -37.75
N ALA A 378 10.01 3.30 -37.20
CA ALA A 378 10.30 1.91 -36.92
C ALA A 378 10.02 1.65 -35.43
N ALA A 379 9.08 0.75 -35.15
CA ALA A 379 8.83 0.20 -33.83
C ALA A 379 10.07 -0.57 -33.35
N THR A 380 10.66 -0.13 -32.25
CA THR A 380 11.75 -0.82 -31.54
C THR A 380 11.20 -2.08 -30.88
N ARG A 381 11.28 -3.20 -31.61
CA ARG A 381 11.20 -4.55 -31.04
C ARG A 381 12.39 -4.77 -30.10
N HIS A 382 12.11 -5.07 -28.84
CA HIS A 382 13.11 -5.57 -27.90
C HIS A 382 13.81 -6.82 -28.47
N VAL A 383 15.13 -6.73 -28.61
CA VAL A 383 16.02 -7.85 -28.96
C VAL A 383 16.10 -8.78 -27.76
N LYS A 384 15.51 -9.97 -27.86
CA LYS A 384 15.75 -11.06 -26.91
C LYS A 384 17.15 -11.62 -27.19
N LEU A 385 18.01 -11.59 -26.18
CA LEU A 385 19.26 -12.34 -26.14
C LEU A 385 18.94 -13.84 -26.23
N ASN A 386 19.29 -14.46 -27.36
CA ASN A 386 19.20 -15.90 -27.56
C ASN A 386 20.27 -16.61 -26.72
N VAL A 387 19.84 -17.31 -25.67
CA VAL A 387 20.61 -18.40 -25.06
C VAL A 387 20.24 -19.68 -25.80
N PRO A 388 21.19 -20.53 -26.22
CA PRO A 388 20.88 -21.75 -26.97
C PRO A 388 20.27 -22.79 -26.05
N THR A 389 18.95 -22.96 -26.11
CA THR A 389 18.25 -24.12 -25.53
C THR A 389 18.12 -25.23 -26.56
N SER A 390 18.51 -26.43 -26.14
CA SER A 390 18.35 -27.71 -26.84
C SER A 390 16.94 -27.93 -27.40
N VAL A 391 16.90 -28.59 -28.55
CA VAL A 391 15.74 -28.96 -29.38
C VAL A 391 14.49 -29.35 -28.55
N LYS A 392 13.36 -28.71 -28.83
CA LYS A 392 12.02 -29.06 -28.30
C LYS A 392 11.49 -30.31 -29.01
N PRO A 393 11.08 -31.36 -28.29
CA PRO A 393 10.15 -32.37 -28.82
C PRO A 393 8.72 -31.80 -28.78
N GLU A 394 8.00 -31.91 -29.90
CA GLU A 394 6.61 -31.52 -30.04
C GLU A 394 5.70 -32.60 -29.42
N ASP A 395 5.33 -32.44 -28.14
CA ASP A 395 3.99 -32.80 -27.59
C ASP A 395 3.83 -32.67 -26.05
N MET A 396 4.67 -31.90 -25.35
CA MET A 396 4.56 -31.77 -23.89
C MET A 396 4.23 -30.35 -23.44
N GLY A 397 3.27 -30.25 -22.51
CA GLY A 397 2.76 -29.01 -21.94
C GLY A 397 3.81 -28.10 -21.25
N ARG A 398 3.32 -26.99 -20.69
CA ARG A 398 4.16 -25.94 -20.10
C ARG A 398 4.87 -26.44 -18.81
N PHE A 399 6.12 -26.87 -18.95
CA PHE A 399 7.02 -27.26 -17.87
C PHE A 399 7.10 -26.18 -16.78
N ARG A 400 6.86 -26.57 -15.54
CA ARG A 400 6.80 -25.65 -14.41
C ARG A 400 8.19 -25.09 -14.07
N PRO A 401 8.31 -23.78 -13.79
CA PRO A 401 9.58 -23.17 -13.41
C PRO A 401 10.03 -23.60 -12.02
N ALA A 402 11.34 -23.50 -11.75
CA ALA A 402 11.95 -23.86 -10.47
C ALA A 402 11.32 -23.12 -9.27
N SER A 403 10.86 -21.89 -9.47
CA SER A 403 10.19 -21.07 -8.45
C SER A 403 8.91 -21.73 -7.92
N ASN A 404 8.11 -22.33 -8.80
CA ASN A 404 6.87 -23.00 -8.41
C ASN A 404 7.17 -24.29 -7.63
N VAL A 405 8.22 -25.01 -8.02
CA VAL A 405 8.65 -26.23 -7.32
C VAL A 405 9.22 -25.89 -5.95
N LEU A 406 10.08 -24.86 -5.86
CA LEU A 406 10.62 -24.36 -4.61
C LEU A 406 9.52 -23.96 -3.62
N ASN A 407 8.51 -23.21 -4.09
CA ASN A 407 7.39 -22.78 -3.25
C ASN A 407 6.54 -23.97 -2.78
N ARG A 408 6.34 -24.98 -3.63
CA ARG A 408 5.59 -26.18 -3.26
C ARG A 408 6.35 -26.98 -2.20
N LEU A 409 7.62 -27.26 -2.41
CA LEU A 409 8.44 -28.03 -1.47
C LEU A 409 8.58 -27.32 -0.11
N ARG A 410 8.56 -25.98 -0.08
CA ARG A 410 8.75 -25.19 1.15
C ARG A 410 7.47 -25.02 1.97
N TRP A 411 6.31 -24.90 1.32
CA TRP A 411 5.07 -24.46 1.96
C TRP A 411 3.95 -25.50 1.97
N ASP A 412 4.11 -26.63 1.26
CA ASP A 412 3.12 -27.70 1.26
C ASP A 412 3.21 -28.54 2.54
N ARG A 413 2.14 -28.56 3.34
CA ARG A 413 2.09 -29.31 4.61
C ARG A 413 2.18 -30.83 4.43
N ALA A 414 1.96 -31.33 3.22
CA ALA A 414 2.07 -32.75 2.89
C ALA A 414 3.53 -33.20 2.60
N LEU A 415 4.47 -32.25 2.47
CA LEU A 415 5.87 -32.52 2.14
C LEU A 415 6.78 -32.00 3.25
N ASP A 416 7.79 -32.79 3.61
CA ASP A 416 8.79 -32.37 4.60
C ASP A 416 9.90 -31.57 3.90
N ALA A 417 9.98 -30.26 4.18
CA ALA A 417 10.97 -29.37 3.55
C ALA A 417 12.43 -29.75 3.89
N ASP A 418 12.68 -30.41 5.03
CA ASP A 418 14.02 -30.83 5.46
C ASP A 418 14.52 -32.07 4.68
N ASP A 419 13.62 -32.76 3.98
CA ASP A 419 13.89 -33.92 3.14
C ASP A 419 14.30 -33.53 1.71
N PHE A 420 14.48 -32.25 1.39
CA PHE A 420 14.84 -31.80 0.04
C PHE A 420 16.18 -31.05 -0.04
N ILE A 421 16.85 -31.27 -1.18
CA ILE A 421 18.13 -30.66 -1.55
C ILE A 421 17.94 -29.90 -2.87
N VAL A 422 18.53 -28.71 -2.96
CA VAL A 422 18.53 -27.85 -4.15
C VAL A 422 19.91 -27.90 -4.80
N GLY A 423 19.97 -28.41 -6.03
CA GLY A 423 21.16 -28.33 -6.88
C GLY A 423 21.16 -27.02 -7.66
N PHE A 424 22.21 -26.23 -7.55
CA PHE A 424 22.34 -24.93 -8.23
C PHE A 424 23.72 -24.74 -8.83
N GLU A 425 23.83 -23.83 -9.79
CA GLU A 425 25.09 -23.43 -10.41
C GLU A 425 25.68 -22.21 -9.67
N ASP A 426 26.79 -22.39 -8.95
CA ASP A 426 27.51 -21.32 -8.29
C ASP A 426 28.39 -20.54 -9.28
N ARG A 427 28.57 -19.23 -9.04
CA ARG A 427 29.37 -18.35 -9.91
C ARG A 427 30.87 -18.65 -9.93
N PHE A 428 31.40 -19.34 -8.92
CA PHE A 428 32.83 -19.63 -8.78
C PHE A 428 33.11 -21.13 -8.61
N ALA A 429 32.23 -21.87 -7.96
CA ALA A 429 32.45 -23.27 -7.58
C ALA A 429 31.72 -24.31 -8.47
N GLY A 430 31.02 -23.88 -9.52
CA GLY A 430 30.27 -24.77 -10.41
C GLY A 430 29.02 -25.37 -9.74
N PRO A 431 28.56 -26.58 -10.12
CA PRO A 431 27.38 -27.21 -9.53
C PRO A 431 27.58 -27.52 -8.05
N GLN A 432 26.69 -27.00 -7.21
CA GLN A 432 26.69 -27.19 -5.76
C GLN A 432 25.31 -27.63 -5.28
N GLU A 433 25.26 -28.29 -4.13
CA GLU A 433 24.03 -28.77 -3.48
C GLU A 433 23.88 -28.09 -2.12
N LYS A 434 22.68 -27.59 -1.82
CA LYS A 434 22.34 -27.01 -0.51
C LYS A 434 21.00 -27.54 -0.03
N ALA A 435 20.85 -27.74 1.28
CA ALA A 435 19.57 -28.15 1.86
C ALA A 435 18.49 -27.09 1.59
N LEU A 436 17.27 -27.52 1.27
CA LEU A 436 16.16 -26.61 0.95
C LEU A 436 15.85 -25.65 2.12
N ALA A 437 15.93 -26.13 3.37
CA ALA A 437 15.75 -25.31 4.56
C ALA A 437 16.74 -24.14 4.68
N GLN A 438 17.94 -24.29 4.11
CA GLN A 438 18.98 -23.26 4.10
C GLN A 438 18.89 -22.36 2.85
N TRP A 439 17.93 -22.58 1.96
CA TRP A 439 17.74 -21.79 0.75
C TRP A 439 17.14 -20.41 1.09
N LYS A 440 17.92 -19.35 0.85
CA LYS A 440 17.52 -17.95 1.09
C LYS A 440 16.92 -17.36 -0.18
N THR A 441 15.80 -16.65 -0.03
CA THR A 441 15.07 -16.01 -1.16
C THR A 441 15.27 -14.49 -1.19
N GLU A 442 15.91 -13.93 -0.17
CA GLU A 442 16.13 -12.49 0.00
C GLU A 442 17.31 -12.02 -0.85
N GLN A 443 17.11 -11.00 -1.70
CA GLN A 443 18.12 -10.53 -2.67
C GLN A 443 19.27 -9.75 -2.02
N THR A 444 19.11 -9.33 -0.77
CA THR A 444 20.05 -8.53 0.04
C THR A 444 21.05 -9.39 0.80
N ASP A 445 20.86 -10.71 0.82
CA ASP A 445 21.75 -11.67 1.49
C ASP A 445 23.03 -11.87 0.66
N GLU A 446 24.19 -11.89 1.32
CA GLU A 446 25.49 -12.10 0.67
C GLU A 446 25.58 -13.49 0.01
N GLU A 447 24.80 -14.46 0.49
CA GLU A 447 24.68 -15.81 -0.06
C GLU A 447 23.50 -15.98 -1.04
N PHE A 448 22.91 -14.89 -1.54
CA PHE A 448 21.76 -14.97 -2.44
C PHE A 448 22.10 -15.65 -3.78
N ILE A 449 21.30 -16.66 -4.15
CA ILE A 449 21.45 -17.41 -5.39
C ILE A 449 20.21 -17.19 -6.25
N PRO A 450 20.35 -16.52 -7.42
CA PRO A 450 19.22 -16.29 -8.31
C PRO A 450 18.52 -17.59 -8.73
N GLN A 451 17.19 -17.58 -8.73
CA GLN A 451 16.38 -18.78 -9.03
C GLN A 451 16.62 -19.36 -10.43
N HIS A 452 17.07 -18.54 -11.39
CA HIS A 452 17.44 -19.02 -12.72
C HIS A 452 18.69 -19.91 -12.71
N ARG A 453 19.41 -20.05 -11.58
CA ARG A 453 20.57 -20.94 -11.43
C ARG A 453 20.25 -22.29 -10.81
N ILE A 454 18.99 -22.53 -10.43
CA ILE A 454 18.56 -23.83 -9.90
C ILE A 454 18.50 -24.86 -11.03
N LEU A 455 19.27 -25.94 -10.89
CA LEU A 455 19.38 -27.02 -11.87
C LEU A 455 18.38 -28.13 -11.60
N TYR A 456 18.25 -28.59 -10.35
CA TYR A 456 17.35 -29.68 -9.95
C TYR A 456 16.97 -29.63 -8.47
N PHE A 457 15.94 -30.39 -8.11
CA PHE A 457 15.54 -30.69 -6.74
C PHE A 457 15.63 -32.20 -6.51
N LYS A 458 16.23 -32.60 -5.38
CA LYS A 458 16.44 -33.99 -5.01
C LYS A 458 15.84 -34.27 -3.64
N ARG A 459 15.17 -35.40 -3.48
CA ARG A 459 14.65 -35.87 -2.19
C ARG A 459 15.73 -36.71 -1.49
N ARG A 460 16.00 -36.42 -0.22
CA ARG A 460 17.07 -37.03 0.58
C ARG A 460 16.70 -38.46 1.01
N SER A 461 15.42 -38.74 1.29
CA SER A 461 14.97 -40.05 1.76
C SER A 461 15.27 -41.22 0.82
N ASP A 462 15.19 -40.98 -0.49
CA ASP A 462 15.32 -42.01 -1.53
C ASP A 462 16.33 -41.64 -2.62
N ASP A 463 17.05 -40.54 -2.42
CA ASP A 463 18.06 -39.99 -3.33
C ASP A 463 17.53 -39.70 -4.75
N ARG A 464 16.21 -39.52 -4.91
CA ARG A 464 15.58 -39.34 -6.22
C ARG A 464 15.46 -37.87 -6.62
N VAL A 465 15.74 -37.59 -7.90
CA VAL A 465 15.51 -36.28 -8.50
C VAL A 465 14.03 -36.10 -8.79
N VAL A 466 13.40 -35.17 -8.08
CA VAL A 466 11.96 -34.90 -8.18
C VAL A 466 11.64 -33.82 -9.22
N TRP A 467 12.62 -32.99 -9.57
CA TRP A 467 12.49 -32.01 -10.64
C TRP A 467 13.86 -31.66 -11.21
N GLU A 468 14.02 -31.60 -12.54
CA GLU A 468 15.28 -31.26 -13.19
C GLU A 468 15.06 -30.43 -14.45
N ARG A 469 15.80 -29.32 -14.57
CA ARG A 469 15.66 -28.36 -15.67
C ARG A 469 16.16 -28.90 -17.01
N LYS A 470 17.29 -29.63 -17.03
CA LYS A 470 17.95 -30.10 -18.25
C LYS A 470 17.16 -31.21 -18.94
N THR A 471 16.66 -32.16 -18.16
CA THR A 471 15.88 -33.32 -18.63
C THR A 471 14.37 -33.08 -18.61
N ARG A 472 13.94 -31.93 -18.08
CA ARG A 472 12.52 -31.56 -17.90
C ARG A 472 11.73 -32.60 -17.09
N ILE A 473 12.36 -33.23 -16.11
CA ILE A 473 11.69 -34.10 -15.15
C ILE A 473 10.90 -33.23 -14.18
N ASP A 474 9.65 -33.58 -13.91
CA ASP A 474 8.83 -32.95 -12.87
C ASP A 474 7.86 -33.99 -12.29
N ARG A 475 8.27 -34.58 -11.18
CA ARG A 475 7.50 -35.55 -10.38
C ARG A 475 6.67 -34.86 -9.30
N ILE A 476 6.78 -33.54 -9.14
CA ILE A 476 6.03 -32.76 -8.12
C ILE A 476 4.67 -32.32 -8.65
N PHE A 477 4.62 -31.80 -9.89
CA PHE A 477 3.36 -31.40 -10.53
C PHE A 477 2.95 -32.33 -11.69
N GLY A 478 3.77 -33.33 -12.02
CA GLY A 478 3.52 -34.24 -13.15
C GLY A 478 3.59 -33.55 -14.52
N SER A 479 4.21 -32.36 -14.61
CA SER A 479 4.26 -31.55 -15.84
C SER A 479 5.45 -31.86 -16.76
N GLY A 480 6.28 -32.84 -16.37
CA GLY A 480 7.55 -33.17 -17.00
C GLY A 480 7.58 -34.54 -17.67
N VAL A 481 8.72 -34.88 -18.24
CA VAL A 481 8.95 -36.19 -18.86
C VAL A 481 9.05 -37.24 -17.76
N VAL A 482 8.05 -38.12 -17.63
CA VAL A 482 8.10 -39.26 -16.71
C VAL A 482 8.98 -40.33 -17.36
N ALA A 483 10.23 -40.47 -16.91
CA ALA A 483 11.01 -41.66 -17.24
C ALA A 483 10.35 -42.88 -16.55
N ALA A 484 10.00 -43.91 -17.33
CA ALA A 484 9.48 -45.16 -16.80
C ALA A 484 10.50 -45.76 -15.82
N ASP A 485 10.08 -46.00 -14.58
CA ASP A 485 10.91 -46.67 -13.58
C ASP A 485 11.21 -48.10 -14.08
N GLY A 486 12.50 -48.43 -14.22
CA GLY A 486 12.93 -49.80 -14.48
C GLY A 486 12.54 -50.69 -13.31
N ALA A 487 11.84 -51.77 -13.60
CA ALA A 487 11.56 -52.85 -12.66
C ALA A 487 12.89 -53.36 -12.07
N VAL A 488 12.99 -53.31 -10.74
CA VAL A 488 13.94 -54.11 -9.98
C VAL A 488 13.11 -55.22 -9.37
N GLU A 489 13.27 -56.43 -9.91
CA GLU A 489 13.01 -57.69 -9.19
C GLU A 489 14.09 -57.91 -8.13
#